data_AF-A0A2R7SXQ0-F1
#
_entry.id   AF-A0A2R7SXQ0-F1
#
_cell.length_a   1.000
_cell.length_b   1.000
_cell.length_c   1.000
_cell.angle_alpha   90.00
_cell.angle_beta   90.00
_cell.angle_gamma   90.00
#
_symmetry.space_group_name_H-M   'P 1'
#
loop_
_entity.id
_entity.type
_entity.pdbx_description
1 polymer ?
#
loop_
_entity_poly.entity_id
_entity_poly.type
_entity_poly.pdbx_seq_one_letter_code
_entity_poly.pdbx_strand_id
1 'polypeptide(L)' 'MKPLLHTTTLALLALGAALATAPAHADVRARVNIGMVFDNRYHHDHYYPAPGYAAPRVPYGAVMVGAGPSRYWFHGGVWY' A
#
# COMPACT_ATOMS: atom_id res chain seq x y z
N MET A 1 9.03 39.02 -21.95
CA MET A 1 8.29 37.80 -22.38
C MET A 1 8.78 36.50 -21.72
N LYS A 2 9.83 36.49 -20.88
CA LYS A 2 10.35 35.30 -20.18
C LYS A 2 9.66 34.88 -18.85
N PRO A 3 8.94 35.73 -18.08
CA PRO A 3 8.40 35.30 -16.78
C PRO A 3 7.15 34.43 -16.89
N LEU A 4 6.38 34.59 -17.98
CA LEU A 4 5.14 33.86 -18.24
C LEU A 4 5.38 32.36 -18.51
N LEU A 5 6.48 32.03 -19.19
CA LEU A 5 6.83 30.63 -19.50
C LEU A 5 7.11 29.83 -18.22
N HIS A 6 7.86 30.40 -17.27
CA HIS A 6 8.19 29.74 -16.01
C HIS A 6 6.97 29.50 -15.12
N THR A 7 5.99 30.41 -15.13
CA THR A 7 4.77 30.26 -14.34
C THR A 7 3.90 29.13 -14.87
N THR A 8 3.79 28.97 -16.19
CA THR A 8 3.09 27.82 -16.80
C THR A 8 3.76 26.49 -16.49
N THR A 9 5.10 26.40 -16.51
CA THR A 9 5.80 25.15 -16.23
C THR A 9 5.62 24.72 -14.77
N LEU A 10 5.66 25.67 -13.83
CA LEU A 10 5.41 25.40 -12.41
C LEU A 10 3.96 24.95 -12.17
N ALA A 11 2.98 25.57 -12.83
CA ALA A 11 1.58 25.20 -12.73
C ALA A 11 1.32 23.77 -13.25
N LEU A 12 1.95 23.39 -14.37
CA LEU A 12 1.83 22.04 -14.92
C LEU A 12 2.50 20.98 -14.04
N LEU A 13 3.66 21.30 -13.43
CA LEU A 13 4.35 20.39 -12.52
C LEU A 13 3.53 20.17 -11.23
N ALA A 14 2.96 21.23 -10.67
CA ALA A 14 2.09 21.16 -9.50
C ALA A 14 0.80 20.36 -9.77
N LEU A 15 0.20 20.55 -10.96
CA LEU A 15 -0.97 19.78 -11.37
C LEU A 15 -0.63 18.30 -11.58
N GLY A 16 0.53 17.99 -12.18
CA GLY A 16 1.01 16.62 -12.33
C GLY A 16 1.24 15.90 -10.99
N ALA A 17 1.80 16.60 -9.99
CA ALA A 17 1.98 16.05 -8.64
C ALA A 17 0.64 15.77 -7.94
N ALA A 18 -0.36 16.64 -8.11
CA ALA A 18 -1.68 16.46 -7.52
C ALA A 18 -2.48 15.31 -8.16
N LEU A 19 -2.29 15.03 -9.46
CA LEU A 19 -2.88 13.85 -10.12
C LEU A 19 -2.11 12.55 -9.80
N ALA A 20 -0.82 12.62 -9.48
CA ALA A 20 -0.01 11.46 -9.11
C ALA A 20 -0.22 10.99 -7.66
N THR A 21 -0.78 11.84 -6.79
CA THR A 21 -1.24 11.44 -5.45
C THR A 21 -2.56 10.68 -5.52
N ALA A 22 -2.53 9.49 -6.12
CA ALA A 22 -3.55 8.50 -5.85
C ALA A 22 -3.52 8.17 -4.34
N PRO A 23 -4.65 8.19 -3.62
CA PRO A 23 -4.68 7.77 -2.23
C PRO A 23 -4.40 6.26 -2.19
N ALA A 24 -3.13 5.89 -1.96
CA ALA A 24 -2.72 4.50 -1.76
C ALA A 24 -3.19 3.91 -0.41
N HIS A 25 -4.07 4.60 0.30
CA HIS A 25 -4.60 4.20 1.60
C HIS A 25 -6.11 3.98 1.47
N ALA A 26 -6.50 3.02 0.65
CA ALA A 26 -7.78 2.35 0.88
C ALA A 26 -7.65 1.56 2.19
N ASP A 27 -7.87 2.25 3.31
CA ASP A 27 -7.97 1.65 4.63
C ASP A 27 -9.28 0.84 4.67
N VAL A 28 -9.21 -0.38 4.13
CA VAL A 28 -10.21 -1.41 4.37
C VAL A 28 -9.92 -1.95 5.76
N ARG A 29 -10.28 -1.19 6.80
CA ARG A 29 -10.44 -1.69 8.16
C ARG A 29 -11.59 -2.70 8.20
N ALA A 30 -11.40 -3.85 7.56
CA ALA A 30 -12.10 -5.05 7.94
C ALA A 30 -11.73 -5.27 9.41
N ARG A 31 -12.68 -5.08 10.33
CA ARG A 31 -12.49 -5.31 11.78
C ARG A 31 -12.35 -6.81 12.08
N VAL A 32 -11.41 -7.48 11.43
CA VAL A 32 -11.05 -8.86 11.72
C VAL A 32 -9.86 -8.80 12.65
N ASN A 33 -10.03 -9.25 13.89
CA ASN A 33 -8.91 -9.42 14.81
C ASN A 33 -8.12 -10.67 14.38
N ILE A 34 -7.17 -10.49 13.48
CA ILE A 34 -6.30 -11.55 12.94
C ILE A 34 -5.01 -11.72 13.75
N GLY A 35 -4.97 -11.19 14.98
CA GLY A 35 -3.80 -11.28 15.85
C GLY A 35 -2.57 -10.56 15.30
N MET A 36 -2.72 -9.35 14.77
CA MET A 36 -1.60 -8.58 14.23
C MET A 36 -0.48 -8.41 15.27
N VAL A 37 0.77 -8.68 14.89
CA VAL A 37 1.97 -8.58 15.73
C VAL A 37 2.86 -7.46 15.22
N PHE A 38 3.24 -6.54 16.10
CA PHE A 38 4.21 -5.50 15.77
C PHE A 38 5.62 -6.10 15.64
N ASP A 39 6.27 -5.85 14.51
CA ASP A 39 7.65 -6.30 14.29
C ASP A 39 8.61 -5.10 14.23
N ASN A 40 9.38 -4.94 15.30
CA ASN A 40 10.40 -3.89 15.40
C ASN A 40 11.83 -4.39 15.11
N ARG A 41 12.00 -5.64 14.67
CA ARG A 41 13.35 -6.22 14.52
C ARG A 41 14.22 -5.47 13.51
N TYR A 42 13.59 -4.84 12.52
CA TYR A 42 14.26 -4.16 11.41
C TYR A 42 13.83 -2.70 11.24
N HIS A 43 13.14 -2.10 12.22
CA HIS A 43 12.62 -0.73 12.14
C HIS A 43 11.72 -0.48 10.92
N HIS A 44 10.95 -1.49 10.53
CA HIS A 44 9.93 -1.31 9.50
C HIS A 44 8.67 -0.64 10.07
N ASP A 45 8.51 -0.61 11.40
CA ASP A 45 7.34 -0.07 12.11
C ASP A 45 6.01 -0.62 11.57
N HIS A 46 6.01 -1.90 11.19
CA HIS A 46 4.87 -2.58 10.59
C HIS A 46 4.30 -3.65 11.51
N TYR A 47 2.99 -3.83 11.40
CA TYR A 47 2.28 -4.97 11.96
C TYR A 47 2.15 -6.06 10.90
N TYR A 48 2.52 -7.29 11.25
CA TYR A 48 2.31 -8.48 10.43
C TYR A 48 1.18 -9.33 10.98
N PRO A 49 0.49 -10.15 10.16
CA PRO A 49 -0.50 -11.10 10.67
C PRO A 49 0.14 -12.11 11.63
N ALA A 50 -0.67 -12.68 12.53
CA ALA A 50 -0.22 -13.78 13.37
C ALA A 50 0.33 -14.93 12.51
N PRO A 51 1.41 -15.62 12.92
CA PRO A 51 1.87 -16.81 12.22
C PRO A 51 0.74 -17.84 12.04
N GLY A 52 0.59 -18.35 10.81
CA GLY A 52 -0.46 -19.30 10.45
C GLY A 52 -1.81 -18.69 10.09
N TYR A 53 -1.94 -17.36 10.11
CA TYR A 53 -3.09 -16.69 9.55
C TYR A 53 -3.27 -17.02 8.06
N ALA A 54 -4.51 -17.32 7.67
CA ALA A 54 -4.89 -17.52 6.28
C ALA A 54 -6.17 -16.70 6.00
N ALA A 55 -6.11 -15.85 4.97
CA ALA A 55 -7.26 -15.04 4.60
C ALA A 55 -8.27 -15.87 3.79
N PRO A 56 -9.57 -15.85 4.13
CA PRO A 56 -10.61 -16.54 3.35
C PRO A 56 -10.83 -15.90 1.98
N ARG A 57 -10.46 -14.62 1.83
CA ARG A 57 -10.48 -13.86 0.59
C ARG A 57 -9.41 -12.79 0.65
N VAL A 58 -8.72 -12.56 -0.46
CA VAL A 58 -7.75 -11.47 -0.58
C VAL A 58 -8.41 -10.14 -0.94
N PRO A 59 -7.93 -9.01 -0.41
CA PRO A 59 -8.48 -7.70 -0.71
C PRO A 59 -8.22 -7.31 -2.17
N TYR A 60 -9.04 -6.38 -2.67
CA TYR A 60 -8.88 -5.85 -4.01
C TYR A 60 -7.53 -5.12 -4.13
N GLY A 61 -6.82 -5.34 -5.24
CA GLY A 61 -5.50 -4.75 -5.47
C GLY A 61 -4.34 -5.49 -4.81
N ALA A 62 -4.59 -6.60 -4.09
CA ALA A 62 -3.52 -7.45 -3.60
C ALA A 62 -2.76 -8.14 -4.74
N VAL A 63 -1.45 -8.32 -4.55
CA VAL A 63 -0.60 -9.08 -5.47
C VAL A 63 -0.39 -10.47 -4.88
N MET A 64 -0.86 -11.50 -5.59
CA MET A 64 -0.66 -12.90 -5.21
C MET A 64 0.70 -13.40 -5.73
N VAL A 65 1.47 -14.09 -4.89
CA VAL A 65 2.73 -14.75 -5.29
C VAL A 65 2.69 -16.22 -4.89
N GLY A 66 2.98 -17.09 -5.86
CA GLY A 66 3.01 -18.55 -5.70
C GLY A 66 1.84 -19.27 -6.40
N ALA A 67 2.03 -20.58 -6.61
CA ALA A 67 1.02 -21.49 -7.17
C ALA A 67 0.80 -22.67 -6.21
N GLY A 68 -0.44 -23.15 -6.09
CA GLY A 68 -0.78 -24.30 -5.23
C GLY A 68 -1.28 -23.91 -3.83
N PRO A 69 -1.02 -24.71 -2.78
CA PRO A 69 -1.60 -24.55 -1.44
C PRO A 69 -0.95 -23.46 -0.59
N SER A 70 0.30 -23.08 -0.87
CA SER A 70 1.03 -22.04 -0.13
C SER A 70 1.04 -20.74 -0.93
N ARG A 71 -0.05 -19.97 -0.83
CA ARG A 71 -0.21 -18.69 -1.54
C ARG A 71 0.08 -17.55 -0.58
N TYR A 72 1.13 -16.80 -0.88
CA TYR A 72 1.41 -15.55 -0.20
C TYR A 72 0.77 -14.40 -0.97
N TRP A 73 0.46 -13.32 -0.28
CA TRP A 73 -0.03 -12.12 -0.94
C TRP A 73 0.49 -10.86 -0.28
N PHE A 74 0.67 -9.83 -1.10
CA PHE A 74 1.15 -8.53 -0.69
C PHE A 74 0.06 -7.48 -0.86
N HIS A 75 -0.13 -6.65 0.16
CA HIS A 75 -1.03 -5.51 0.12
C HIS A 75 -0.62 -4.46 1.15
N GLY A 76 -0.67 -3.18 0.79
CA GLY A 76 -0.46 -2.08 1.73
C GLY A 76 0.89 -2.10 2.47
N GLY A 77 1.95 -2.63 1.84
CA GLY A 77 3.28 -2.71 2.47
C GLY A 77 3.55 -3.98 3.28
N VAL A 78 2.55 -4.86 3.44
CA VAL A 78 2.63 -6.04 4.31
C VAL A 78 2.47 -7.33 3.52
N TRP A 79 3.22 -8.35 3.91
CA TRP A 79 3.11 -9.73 3.40
C TRP A 79 2.25 -10.58 4.34
N TYR A 80 1.38 -11.39 3.74
CA TYR A 80 0.45 -12.30 4.39
C TYR A 80 0.60 -13.72 3.85
#